data_AF-A0A845ZNN4-F1
#
_entry.id   AF-A0A845ZNN4-F1
#
_cell.length_a   1.000
_cell.length_b   1.000
_cell.length_c   1.000
_cell.angle_alpha   90.00
_cell.angle_beta   90.00
_cell.angle_gamma   90.00
#
_symmetry.space_group_name_H-M   'P 1'
#
loop_
_entity.id
_entity.type
_entity.pdbx_description
1 polymer ?
#
loop_
_entity_poly.entity_id
_entity_poly.type
_entity_poly.pdbx_seq_one_letter_code
_entity_poly.pdbx_strand_id
1 'polypeptide(L)'
;MKNKILNTIDELGIRFVRIIWCDNANIIRGKAVHWKTLPDYLKHGVGISAAQQALPVMYDVPVPGSGLGPIGEIRLVPDWETLTPLPYAPGHARVFGDMVNNGSPWPYCPR
;
A
#
# COMPACT_ATOMS: atom_id res chain seq x y z
N MET A 1 -16.34 -6.25 -10.45
CA MET A 1 -15.31 -5.28 -10.00
C MET A 1 -13.89 -5.72 -10.35
N LYS A 2 -13.40 -6.89 -9.90
CA LYS A 2 -12.04 -7.40 -10.19
C LYS A 2 -11.65 -7.36 -11.67
N ASN A 3 -12.49 -7.90 -12.55
CA ASN A 3 -12.21 -7.92 -14.00
C ASN A 3 -12.14 -6.52 -14.62
N LYS A 4 -12.90 -5.55 -14.09
CA LYS A 4 -12.87 -4.16 -14.58
C LYS A 4 -11.51 -3.50 -14.29
N ILE A 5 -11.01 -3.66 -13.06
CA ILE A 5 -9.72 -3.08 -12.64
C ILE A 5 -8.57 -3.66 -13.48
N LEU A 6 -8.53 -4.98 -13.66
CA LEU A 6 -7.47 -5.63 -14.44
C LEU A 6 -7.50 -5.20 -15.91
N ASN A 7 -8.69 -5.08 -16.51
CA ASN A 7 -8.84 -4.57 -17.88
C ASN A 7 -8.34 -3.12 -17.97
N THR A 8 -8.73 -2.24 -17.04
CA THR A 8 -8.25 -0.86 -17.01
C THR A 8 -6.72 -0.78 -16.88
N ILE A 9 -6.10 -1.63 -16.06
CA ILE A 9 -4.64 -1.70 -15.91
C ILE A 9 -3.97 -2.11 -17.23
N ASP A 10 -4.52 -3.10 -17.92
CA ASP A 10 -4.01 -3.58 -19.20
C ASP A 10 -4.17 -2.54 -20.32
N GLU A 11 -5.36 -1.95 -20.45
CA GLU A 11 -5.69 -0.88 -21.41
C GLU A 11 -4.78 0.35 -21.24
N LEU A 12 -4.41 0.69 -20.00
CA LEU A 12 -3.50 1.79 -19.68
C LEU A 12 -2.01 1.41 -19.79
N GLY A 13 -1.68 0.17 -20.15
CA GLY A 13 -0.30 -0.33 -20.25
C GLY A 13 0.45 -0.33 -18.92
N ILE A 14 -0.26 -0.47 -17.78
CA ILE A 14 0.33 -0.43 -16.46
C ILE A 14 0.97 -1.77 -16.11
N ARG A 15 2.27 -1.75 -15.82
CA ARG A 15 3.04 -2.92 -15.40
C ARG A 15 3.15 -3.06 -13.89
N PHE A 16 3.15 -1.93 -13.17
CA PHE A 16 3.29 -1.91 -11.71
C PHE A 16 2.26 -0.99 -11.07
N VAL A 17 1.54 -1.49 -10.06
CA VAL A 17 0.68 -0.68 -9.20
C VAL A 17 1.37 -0.46 -7.86
N ARG A 18 1.58 0.80 -7.49
CA ARG A 18 2.13 1.20 -6.20
C ARG A 18 0.98 1.41 -5.22
N ILE A 19 0.88 0.56 -4.21
CA ILE A 19 -0.07 0.75 -3.11
C ILE A 19 0.65 1.60 -2.07
N ILE A 20 0.19 2.83 -1.86
CA ILE A 20 0.88 3.84 -1.06
C ILE A 20 0.04 4.32 0.13
N TRP A 21 0.70 4.80 1.17
CA TRP A 21 0.08 5.50 2.30
C TRP A 21 1.00 6.63 2.77
N CYS A 22 0.45 7.60 3.49
CA CYS A 22 1.23 8.57 4.26
C CYS A 22 1.38 8.02 5.69
N ASP A 23 2.59 7.85 6.20
CA ASP A 23 2.84 7.36 7.55
C ASP A 23 2.70 8.47 8.61
N ASN A 24 2.81 8.10 9.88
CA ASN A 24 2.78 9.04 11.02
C ASN A 24 3.92 10.07 11.01
N ALA A 25 4.95 9.86 10.20
CA ALA A 25 6.07 10.78 10.01
C ALA A 25 5.89 11.70 8.79
N ASN A 26 4.70 11.71 8.18
CA ASN A 26 4.36 12.44 6.96
C ASN A 26 5.17 12.01 5.72
N ILE A 27 5.60 10.75 5.66
CA ILE A 27 6.32 10.17 4.53
C ILE A 27 5.40 9.26 3.72
N ILE A 28 5.40 9.46 2.40
CA ILE A 28 4.71 8.56 1.48
C ILE A 28 5.55 7.30 1.31
N ARG A 29 5.03 6.18 1.81
CA ARG A 29 5.61 4.84 1.64
C ARG A 29 4.71 3.99 0.77
N GLY A 30 5.23 2.88 0.28
CA GLY A 30 4.42 1.96 -0.51
C GLY A 30 5.13 0.70 -0.94
N LYS A 31 4.35 -0.21 -1.54
CA LYS A 31 4.84 -1.43 -2.16
C LYS A 31 4.35 -1.49 -3.61
N ALA A 32 5.26 -1.75 -4.53
CA ALA A 32 4.93 -1.94 -5.93
C ALA A 32 4.61 -3.42 -6.20
N VAL A 33 3.50 -3.67 -6.86
CA VAL A 33 3.05 -5.01 -7.25
C VAL A 33 3.01 -5.07 -8.77
N HIS A 34 3.61 -6.11 -9.34
CA HIS A 34 3.56 -6.32 -10.78
C HIS A 34 2.16 -6.78 -11.20
N TRP A 35 1.66 -6.31 -12.34
CA TRP A 35 0.29 -6.54 -12.80
C TRP A 35 -0.06 -8.05 -12.88
N LYS A 36 0.90 -8.90 -13.25
CA LYS A 36 0.70 -10.36 -13.32
C LYS A 36 0.38 -11.02 -11.96
N THR A 37 0.89 -10.46 -10.86
CA THR A 37 0.65 -10.97 -9.50
C THR A 37 -0.45 -10.18 -8.78
N LEU A 38 -0.90 -9.07 -9.37
CA LEU A 38 -1.94 -8.23 -8.80
C LEU A 38 -3.27 -8.95 -8.51
N PRO A 39 -3.73 -9.94 -9.31
CA PRO A 39 -4.96 -10.68 -9.03
C PRO A 39 -5.04 -11.24 -7.59
N ASP A 40 -3.91 -11.68 -7.04
CA ASP A 40 -3.80 -12.26 -5.70
C ASP A 40 -3.99 -11.21 -4.59
N TYR A 41 -3.75 -9.94 -4.92
CA TYR A 41 -3.75 -8.81 -3.99
C TYR A 41 -4.94 -7.86 -4.18
N LEU A 42 -5.80 -8.07 -5.18
CA LEU A 42 -6.95 -7.20 -5.48
C LEU A 42 -7.90 -6.98 -4.29
N LYS A 43 -8.13 -8.04 -3.50
CA LYS A 43 -9.10 -8.00 -2.38
C LYS A 43 -8.42 -7.74 -1.04
N HIS A 44 -7.29 -8.39 -0.78
CA HIS A 44 -6.66 -8.41 0.54
C HIS A 44 -5.43 -7.52 0.63
N GLY A 45 -5.09 -6.80 -0.45
CA GLY A 45 -3.93 -5.93 -0.50
C GLY A 45 -2.62 -6.68 -0.28
N VAL A 46 -1.58 -5.99 0.15
CA VAL A 46 -0.26 -6.56 0.43
C VAL A 46 0.06 -6.54 1.92
N GLY A 47 0.92 -7.45 2.38
CA GLY A 47 1.47 -7.40 3.74
C GLY A 47 2.52 -6.29 3.89
N ILE A 48 2.42 -5.53 4.99
CA ILE A 48 3.46 -4.62 5.48
C ILE A 48 3.66 -4.83 6.99
N SER A 49 4.87 -4.60 7.48
CA SER A 49 5.15 -4.66 8.91
C SER A 49 4.44 -3.54 9.66
N ALA A 50 3.85 -3.83 10.82
CA ALA A 50 3.28 -2.81 11.72
C ALA A 50 4.33 -1.77 12.15
N ALA A 51 5.61 -2.14 12.18
CA ALA A 51 6.72 -1.24 12.48
C ALA A 51 6.79 -0.01 11.57
N GLN A 52 6.23 -0.08 10.35
CA GLN A 52 6.27 1.02 9.38
C GLN A 52 5.58 2.29 9.89
N GLN A 53 4.59 2.16 10.80
CA GLN A 53 3.93 3.32 11.42
C GLN A 53 4.70 3.91 12.61
N ALA A 54 5.86 3.35 12.95
CA ALA A 54 6.75 3.84 13.99
C ALA A 54 8.11 4.30 13.44
N LEU A 55 8.30 4.38 12.12
CA LEU A 55 9.55 4.88 11.55
C LEU A 55 9.56 6.42 11.55
N PRO A 56 10.55 7.07 12.19
CA PRO A 56 10.72 8.51 12.08
C PRO A 56 11.27 8.90 10.71
N VAL A 57 11.18 10.18 10.33
CA VAL A 57 11.78 10.69 9.08
C VAL A 57 13.31 10.52 9.06
N MET A 58 13.96 10.62 10.22
CA MET A 58 15.41 10.74 10.32
C MET A 58 16.16 9.41 10.44
N TYR A 59 15.47 8.29 10.68
CA TYR A 59 16.10 7.00 10.97
C TYR A 59 15.27 5.81 10.48
N ASP A 60 15.94 4.74 10.05
CA ASP A 60 15.31 3.49 9.60
C ASP A 60 15.12 2.48 10.76
N VAL A 61 14.73 2.97 11.94
CA VAL A 61 14.49 2.15 13.13
C VAL A 61 13.19 2.59 13.80
N PRO A 62 12.31 1.67 14.23
CA PRO A 62 11.10 2.02 14.95
C PRO A 62 11.41 2.83 16.21
N VAL A 63 10.64 3.90 16.46
CA VAL A 63 10.80 4.72 17.67
C VAL A 63 10.62 3.83 18.91
N PRO A 64 11.61 3.81 19.84
CA PRO A 64 11.50 3.05 21.08
C PRO A 64 10.25 3.45 21.87
N GLY A 65 9.56 2.46 22.45
CA GLY A 65 8.34 2.71 23.22
C GLY A 65 7.07 2.92 22.40
N SER A 66 7.13 2.88 21.06
CA SER A 66 5.94 2.99 20.19
C SER A 66 4.95 1.82 20.33
N GLY A 67 5.39 0.68 20.89
CA GLY A 67 4.59 -0.55 20.94
C GLY A 67 4.44 -1.24 19.58
N LEU A 68 5.07 -0.73 18.52
CA LEU A 68 5.06 -1.28 17.17
C LEU A 68 6.41 -1.91 16.83
N GLY A 69 6.38 -3.07 16.18
CA GLY A 69 7.58 -3.84 15.90
C GLY A 69 7.46 -4.70 14.63
N PRO A 70 8.53 -5.43 14.29
CA PRO A 70 8.60 -6.20 13.04
C PRO A 70 7.76 -7.49 13.07
N ILE A 71 7.25 -7.88 14.24
CA ILE A 71 6.50 -9.12 14.43
C ILE A 71 5.08 -8.94 13.89
N GLY A 72 4.71 -9.79 12.95
CA GLY A 72 3.41 -9.78 12.29
C GLY A 72 3.32 -8.78 11.14
N GLU A 73 2.31 -8.99 10.31
CA GLU A 73 1.98 -8.11 9.19
C GLU A 73 0.56 -7.60 9.34
N ILE A 74 0.37 -6.33 8.98
CA ILE A 74 -0.96 -5.80 8.69
C ILE A 74 -1.13 -5.72 7.16
N ARG A 75 -2.38 -5.65 6.71
CA ARG A 75 -2.70 -5.61 5.29
C ARG A 75 -2.87 -4.17 4.84
N LEU A 76 -2.15 -3.79 3.80
CA LEU A 76 -2.35 -2.54 3.08
C LEU A 76 -3.27 -2.80 1.89
N VAL A 77 -4.56 -2.54 2.07
CA VAL A 77 -5.64 -2.83 1.13
C VAL A 77 -5.82 -1.66 0.16
N PRO A 78 -5.68 -1.89 -1.16
CA PRO A 78 -5.76 -0.81 -2.15
C PRO A 78 -7.19 -0.29 -2.32
N ASP A 79 -7.34 1.03 -2.26
CA ASP A 79 -8.52 1.76 -2.70
C ASP A 79 -8.46 1.97 -4.21
N TRP A 80 -9.15 1.11 -4.95
CA TRP A 80 -9.14 1.11 -6.41
C TRP A 80 -9.81 2.33 -7.06
N GLU A 81 -10.63 3.08 -6.32
CA GLU A 81 -11.22 4.32 -6.83
C GLU A 81 -10.16 5.42 -7.00
N THR A 82 -9.01 5.26 -6.33
CA THR A 82 -7.89 6.21 -6.36
C THR A 82 -6.83 5.88 -7.42
N LEU A 83 -7.09 4.88 -8.28
CA LEU A 83 -6.15 4.42 -9.30
C LEU A 83 -5.77 5.57 -10.23
N THR A 84 -4.50 5.96 -10.16
CA THR A 84 -3.95 7.10 -10.92
C THR A 84 -2.67 6.67 -11.65
N PRO A 85 -2.63 6.67 -12.99
CA PRO A 85 -1.38 6.55 -13.76
C PRO A 85 -0.38 7.64 -13.39
N LEU A 86 0.91 7.30 -13.36
CA LEU A 86 1.96 8.24 -12.99
C LEU A 86 2.60 8.84 -14.25
N PRO A 87 2.40 10.16 -14.54
CA PRO A 87 2.90 10.77 -15.78
C PRO A 87 4.43 10.78 -15.85
N TYR A 88 5.10 10.81 -14.70
CA TYR A 88 6.56 10.79 -14.57
C TYR A 88 7.16 9.37 -14.55
N ALA A 89 6.35 8.32 -14.59
CA ALA A 89 6.81 6.93 -14.55
C ALA A 89 5.93 6.03 -15.44
N PRO A 90 6.15 6.04 -16.77
CA PRO A 90 5.37 5.24 -17.71
C PRO A 90 5.30 3.76 -17.33
N GLY A 91 4.11 3.17 -17.43
CA GLY A 91 3.86 1.80 -16.98
C GLY A 91 3.70 1.64 -15.46
N HIS A 92 3.65 2.73 -14.70
CA HIS A 92 3.29 2.70 -13.28
C HIS A 92 1.98 3.45 -13.01
N ALA A 93 1.19 2.92 -12.08
CA ALA A 93 0.08 3.62 -11.46
C ALA A 93 0.23 3.58 -9.93
N ARG A 94 -0.51 4.44 -9.23
CA ARG A 94 -0.65 4.40 -7.78
C ARG A 94 -2.10 4.23 -7.37
N VAL A 95 -2.29 3.69 -6.17
CA VAL A 95 -3.54 3.70 -5.40
C VAL A 95 -3.18 4.03 -3.95
N PHE A 96 -4.06 4.73 -3.24
CA PHE A 96 -3.99 4.81 -1.78
C PHE A 96 -4.34 3.46 -1.17
N GLY A 97 -3.77 3.15 -0.02
CA GLY A 97 -4.02 1.91 0.71
C GLY A 97 -4.47 2.18 2.13
N ASP A 98 -5.51 1.45 2.55
CA ASP A 98 -6.02 1.44 3.91
C ASP A 98 -5.35 0.31 4.70
N MET A 99 -4.98 0.57 5.95
CA MET A 99 -4.36 -0.43 6.81
C MET A 99 -5.41 -1.23 7.58
N VAL A 100 -5.38 -2.54 7.41
CA VAL A 100 -6.35 -3.48 7.99
C VAL A 100 -5.59 -4.54 8.79
N ASN A 101 -6.00 -4.77 10.03
CA ASN A 101 -5.47 -5.82 10.89
C ASN A 101 -6.59 -6.82 11.24
N ASN A 102 -6.37 -8.11 10.94
CA ASN A 102 -7.36 -9.17 11.17
C ASN A 102 -8.77 -8.87 10.61
N GLY A 103 -8.83 -8.21 9.45
CA GLY A 103 -10.09 -7.85 8.78
C GLY A 103 -10.74 -6.55 9.26
N SER A 104 -10.22 -5.92 10.32
CA SER A 104 -10.72 -4.66 10.85
C SER A 104 -9.78 -3.49 10.50
N PRO A 105 -10.31 -2.26 10.30
CA PRO A 105 -9.47 -1.07 10.18
C PRO A 105 -8.46 -0.98 11.32
N TRP A 106 -7.20 -0.77 10.98
CA TRP A 106 -6.13 -0.72 11.96
C TRP A 106 -6.09 0.68 12.61
N PRO A 107 -6.07 0.82 13.95
CA PRO A 107 -6.12 2.13 14.61
C PRO A 107 -4.96 3.09 14.28
N TYR A 108 -3.86 2.56 13.73
CA TYR A 108 -2.71 3.36 13.31
C TYR A 108 -2.72 3.67 11.81
N CYS A 109 -3.84 3.45 11.10
CA CYS A 109 -4.07 3.94 9.75
C CYS A 109 -4.36 5.45 9.79
N PRO A 110 -3.59 6.31 9.10
CA PRO A 110 -3.87 7.75 9.09
C PRO A 110 -5.02 8.17 8.17
N ARG A 111 -5.45 7.28 7.27
CA ARG A 111 -6.59 7.46 6.35
C ARG A 111 -7.82 6.75 6.92
#